data_AF-A0A1F4NFI1-F1
#
_entry.id   AF-A0A1F4NFI1-F1
#
_cell.length_a   1.000
_cell.length_b   1.000
_cell.length_c   1.000
_cell.angle_alpha   90.00
_cell.angle_beta   90.00
_cell.angle_gamma   90.00
#
_symmetry.space_group_name_H-M   'P 1'
#
loop_
_entity.id
_entity.type
_entity.pdbx_description
1 polymer ?
#
loop_
_entity_poly.entity_id
_entity_poly.type
_entity_poly.pdbx_seq_one_letter_code
_entity_poly.pdbx_strand_id
1 'polypeptide(L)'
;MKRYFYLFIGILISAVLINQTNQWFIFPPMILILFLVNRQAFHIFLNWKFDFLLFNLFVGIPLLLGKKDASWYGIPYSSEYFLMSLVMIKRSILILLGIKMFTNKISIQQISRSLQKIHLQRFSEVFSTALRVLPEVRVITHNTYREFKRTPRDKNIISHLYDWLVKLAVRILFFADQYYLDQLKHQKQE
;
A
#
# COMPACT_ATOMS: atom_id res chain seq x y z
N MET A 1 -9.73 -12.00 -14.28
CA MET A 1 -9.65 -10.61 -13.79
C MET A 1 -11.02 -10.02 -13.47
N LYS A 2 -11.98 -10.02 -14.42
CA LYS A 2 -13.33 -9.43 -14.23
C LYS A 2 -13.99 -9.86 -12.91
N ARG A 3 -14.06 -11.16 -12.61
CA ARG A 3 -14.65 -11.68 -11.35
C ARG A 3 -14.00 -11.12 -10.08
N TYR A 4 -12.67 -11.11 -9.98
CA TYR A 4 -11.97 -10.59 -8.79
C TYR A 4 -12.06 -9.07 -8.67
N PHE A 5 -12.09 -8.36 -9.79
CA PHE A 5 -12.32 -6.91 -9.83
C PHE A 5 -13.74 -6.56 -9.36
N TYR A 6 -14.77 -7.27 -9.84
CA TYR A 6 -16.14 -7.09 -9.36
C TYR A 6 -16.29 -7.48 -7.88
N LEU A 7 -15.63 -8.54 -7.42
CA LEU A 7 -15.59 -8.89 -6.00
C LEU A 7 -14.94 -7.78 -5.17
N PHE A 8 -13.81 -7.23 -5.62
CA PHE A 8 -13.14 -6.12 -4.96
C PHE A 8 -14.02 -4.87 -4.88
N ILE A 9 -14.66 -4.48 -6.00
CA ILE A 9 -15.62 -3.37 -6.02
C ILE A 9 -16.80 -3.65 -5.07
N GLY A 10 -17.35 -4.87 -5.10
CA GLY A 10 -18.42 -5.28 -4.20
C GLY A 10 -18.02 -5.16 -2.73
N ILE A 11 -16.77 -5.52 -2.39
CA ILE A 11 -16.21 -5.33 -1.04
C ILE A 11 -16.09 -3.86 -0.68
N LEU A 12 -15.61 -3.01 -1.59
CA LEU A 12 -15.51 -1.56 -1.34
C LEU A 12 -16.88 -0.92 -1.13
N ILE A 13 -17.85 -1.23 -2.00
CA ILE A 13 -19.23 -0.74 -1.87
C ILE A 13 -19.81 -1.20 -0.54
N SER A 14 -19.65 -2.49 -0.21
CA SER A 14 -20.13 -3.03 1.07
C SER A 14 -19.48 -2.34 2.26
N ALA A 15 -18.18 -2.08 2.22
CA ALA A 15 -17.47 -1.36 3.28
C ALA A 15 -17.99 0.07 3.45
N VAL A 16 -18.30 0.77 2.36
CA VAL A 16 -18.91 2.12 2.43
C VAL A 16 -20.32 2.06 3.02
N LEU A 17 -21.10 1.03 2.69
CA LEU A 17 -22.48 0.85 3.16
C LEU A 17 -22.60 0.41 4.62
N ILE A 18 -21.53 -0.08 5.26
CA ILE A 18 -21.57 -0.45 6.68
C ILE A 18 -21.83 0.78 7.54
N ASN A 19 -22.94 0.77 8.26
CA ASN A 19 -23.37 1.75 9.25
C ASN A 19 -23.67 1.05 10.58
N GLN A 20 -23.97 1.81 11.64
CA GLN A 20 -24.22 1.24 12.97
C GLN A 20 -25.37 0.21 13.00
N THR A 21 -26.40 0.40 12.16
CA THR A 21 -27.60 -0.46 12.10
C THR A 21 -27.39 -1.76 11.32
N ASN A 22 -26.65 -1.72 10.21
CA ASN A 22 -26.51 -2.85 9.29
C ASN A 22 -25.17 -3.59 9.40
N GLN A 23 -24.23 -3.10 10.22
CA GLN A 23 -22.89 -3.67 10.34
C GLN A 23 -22.89 -5.17 10.67
N TRP A 24 -23.85 -5.66 11.44
CA TRP A 24 -23.96 -7.07 11.81
C TRP A 24 -24.47 -7.96 10.68
N PHE A 25 -25.18 -7.39 9.71
CA PHE A 25 -25.68 -8.11 8.54
C PHE A 25 -24.68 -8.09 7.38
N ILE A 26 -23.94 -6.98 7.20
CA ILE A 26 -23.00 -6.84 6.08
C ILE A 26 -21.63 -7.43 6.40
N PHE A 27 -21.08 -7.17 7.60
CA PHE A 27 -19.69 -7.49 7.90
C PHE A 27 -19.40 -9.00 7.93
N PRO A 28 -20.15 -9.85 8.68
CA PRO A 28 -19.87 -11.28 8.73
C PRO A 28 -19.89 -12.01 7.37
N PRO A 29 -20.91 -11.83 6.50
CA PRO A 29 -20.90 -12.52 5.21
C PRO A 29 -19.76 -12.04 4.31
N MET A 30 -19.41 -10.75 4.36
CA MET A 30 -18.28 -10.24 3.57
C MET A 30 -16.93 -10.81 4.02
N ILE A 31 -16.73 -10.94 5.33
CA ILE A 31 -15.55 -11.63 5.88
C ILE A 31 -15.52 -13.10 5.46
N LEU A 32 -16.67 -13.79 5.51
CA LEU A 32 -16.78 -15.19 5.13
C LEU A 32 -16.47 -15.39 3.63
N ILE A 33 -17.01 -14.53 2.76
CA ILE A 33 -16.69 -14.54 1.32
C ILE A 33 -15.18 -14.32 1.10
N LEU A 34 -14.60 -13.32 1.77
CA LEU A 34 -13.16 -13.04 1.69
C LEU A 34 -12.31 -14.23 2.15
N PHE A 35 -12.71 -14.88 3.24
CA PHE A 35 -12.03 -16.05 3.79
C PHE A 35 -12.06 -17.24 2.83
N LEU A 36 -13.22 -17.51 2.21
CA LEU A 36 -13.38 -18.57 1.22
C LEU A 36 -12.60 -18.30 -0.07
N VAL A 37 -12.53 -17.04 -0.51
CA VAL A 37 -11.84 -16.66 -1.75
C VAL A 37 -10.32 -16.62 -1.58
N ASN A 38 -9.82 -16.07 -0.47
CA ASN A 38 -8.40 -15.89 -0.25
C ASN A 38 -8.02 -15.87 1.24
N ARG A 39 -7.84 -17.06 1.81
CA ARG A 39 -7.36 -17.25 3.19
C ARG A 39 -6.02 -16.53 3.47
N GLN A 40 -5.14 -16.41 2.48
CA GLN A 40 -3.83 -15.76 2.68
C GLN A 40 -3.94 -14.26 2.96
N ALA A 41 -5.03 -13.60 2.57
CA ALA A 41 -5.25 -12.19 2.86
C ALA A 41 -5.27 -11.91 4.37
N PHE A 42 -5.75 -12.87 5.17
CA PHE A 42 -5.87 -12.75 6.63
C PHE A 42 -4.54 -12.74 7.38
N HIS A 43 -3.42 -13.11 6.75
CA HIS A 43 -2.11 -12.94 7.39
C HIS A 43 -1.77 -11.48 7.69
N ILE A 44 -2.53 -10.49 7.20
CA ILE A 44 -2.32 -9.08 7.59
C ILE A 44 -2.60 -8.84 9.09
N PHE A 45 -3.50 -9.62 9.68
CA PHE A 45 -3.84 -9.55 11.11
C PHE A 45 -2.77 -10.16 12.02
N LEU A 46 -1.68 -10.69 11.46
CA LEU A 46 -0.51 -11.13 12.24
C LEU A 46 0.55 -10.03 12.35
N ASN A 47 0.35 -8.90 11.68
CA ASN A 47 1.30 -7.80 11.70
C ASN A 47 0.98 -6.86 12.86
N TRP A 48 1.85 -6.84 13.87
CA TRP A 48 1.72 -5.96 15.05
C TRP A 48 1.42 -4.48 14.72
N LYS A 49 2.01 -3.94 13.64
CA LYS A 49 1.78 -2.55 13.22
C LYS A 49 0.31 -2.28 12.86
N PHE A 50 -0.36 -3.27 12.28
CA PHE A 50 -1.76 -3.18 11.91
C PHE A 50 -2.66 -3.29 13.15
N ASP A 51 -2.36 -4.24 14.04
CA ASP A 51 -3.10 -4.43 15.29
C ASP A 51 -2.98 -3.20 16.18
N PHE A 52 -1.80 -2.57 16.22
CA PHE A 52 -1.60 -1.29 16.89
C PHE A 52 -2.49 -0.17 16.33
N LEU A 53 -2.65 -0.09 15.01
CA LEU A 53 -3.53 0.89 14.39
C LEU A 53 -4.99 0.65 14.77
N LEU A 54 -5.44 -0.62 14.70
CA LEU A 54 -6.81 -0.98 15.10
C LEU A 54 -7.06 -0.69 16.59
N PHE A 55 -6.08 -0.98 17.45
CA PHE A 55 -6.14 -0.70 18.87
C PHE A 55 -6.29 0.79 19.15
N ASN A 56 -5.50 1.64 18.48
CA ASN A 56 -5.63 3.10 18.61
C ASN A 56 -6.99 3.60 18.14
N LEU A 57 -7.55 3.03 17.08
CA LEU A 57 -8.89 3.38 16.61
C LEU A 57 -9.96 2.96 17.63
N PHE A 58 -9.82 1.77 18.21
CA PHE A 58 -10.79 1.20 19.14
C PHE A 58 -10.78 1.88 20.52
N VAL A 59 -9.59 2.18 21.02
CA VAL A 59 -9.36 2.64 22.40
C VAL A 59 -9.08 4.14 22.43
N GLY A 60 -8.22 4.64 21.55
CA GLY A 60 -7.80 6.04 21.56
C GLY A 60 -8.95 7.01 21.30
N ILE A 61 -9.75 6.76 20.27
CA ILE A 61 -10.84 7.68 19.87
C ILE A 61 -11.91 7.82 20.96
N PRO A 62 -12.49 6.73 21.52
CA PRO A 62 -13.54 6.87 22.53
C PRO A 62 -13.05 7.44 23.87
N LEU A 63 -11.76 7.30 24.17
CA LEU A 63 -11.14 7.87 25.36
C LEU A 63 -10.84 9.36 25.21
N LEU A 64 -10.48 9.83 24.02
CA LEU A 64 -10.09 11.23 23.82
C LEU A 64 -11.27 12.13 23.42
N LEU A 65 -12.26 11.61 22.70
CA LEU A 65 -13.36 12.41 22.13
C LEU A 65 -14.71 12.10 22.76
N GLY A 66 -15.65 13.04 22.62
CA GLY A 66 -17.05 12.88 23.02
C GLY A 66 -17.34 13.04 24.51
N LYS A 67 -18.64 13.02 24.84
CA LYS A 67 -19.12 13.03 26.22
C LYS A 67 -18.83 11.68 26.87
N LYS A 68 -18.29 11.72 28.10
CA LYS A 68 -17.96 10.52 28.87
C LYS A 68 -19.19 10.04 29.63
N ASP A 69 -19.93 9.15 29.01
CA ASP A 69 -21.21 8.62 29.48
C ASP A 69 -21.11 7.17 29.98
N ALA A 70 -19.98 6.49 29.72
CA ALA A 70 -19.71 5.15 30.19
C ALA A 70 -18.33 5.04 30.85
N SER A 71 -18.10 3.97 31.61
CA SER A 71 -16.78 3.67 32.18
C SER A 71 -16.45 2.19 32.06
N TRP A 72 -15.18 1.89 31.82
CA TRP A 72 -14.67 0.52 31.77
C TRP A 72 -13.43 0.44 32.64
N TYR A 73 -13.45 -0.43 33.67
CA TYR A 73 -12.39 -0.53 34.68
C TYR A 73 -11.96 0.83 35.28
N GLY A 74 -12.94 1.71 35.54
CA GLY A 74 -12.69 3.06 36.09
C GLY A 74 -12.21 4.10 35.08
N ILE A 75 -12.00 3.72 33.81
CA ILE A 75 -11.62 4.66 32.76
C ILE A 75 -12.90 5.14 32.05
N PRO A 76 -13.22 6.45 32.11
CA PRO A 76 -14.39 7.00 31.44
C PRO A 76 -14.19 7.06 29.92
N TYR A 77 -15.18 6.63 29.15
CA TYR A 77 -15.15 6.65 27.68
C TYR A 77 -16.50 7.12 27.11
N SER A 78 -16.50 7.51 25.83
CA SER A 78 -17.72 7.89 25.12
C SER A 78 -18.31 6.70 24.38
N SER A 79 -19.54 6.29 24.74
CA SER A 79 -20.23 5.13 24.16
C SER A 79 -20.55 5.33 22.67
N GLU A 80 -20.91 6.57 22.29
CA GLU A 80 -21.18 6.96 20.91
C GLU A 80 -19.95 6.77 20.01
N TYR A 81 -18.81 7.34 20.43
CA TYR A 81 -17.56 7.22 19.70
C TYR A 81 -17.01 5.80 19.73
N PHE A 82 -17.29 5.02 20.77
CA PHE A 82 -16.96 3.60 20.80
C PHE A 82 -17.68 2.82 19.69
N LEU A 83 -19.00 3.01 19.55
CA LEU A 83 -19.78 2.37 18.50
C LEU A 83 -19.37 2.85 17.09
N MET A 84 -19.09 4.14 16.92
CA MET A 84 -18.56 4.68 15.67
C MET A 84 -17.18 4.09 15.33
N SER A 85 -16.29 3.99 16.31
CA SER A 85 -14.95 3.42 16.12
C SER A 85 -15.03 1.95 15.72
N LEU A 86 -15.96 1.19 16.30
CA LEU A 86 -16.21 -0.21 15.95
C LEU A 86 -16.66 -0.35 14.49
N VAL A 87 -17.57 0.50 14.02
CA VAL A 87 -17.98 0.58 12.62
C VAL A 87 -16.78 0.91 11.72
N MET A 88 -15.98 1.90 12.08
CA MET A 88 -14.80 2.30 11.29
C MET A 88 -13.76 1.18 11.20
N ILE A 89 -13.49 0.46 12.29
CA ILE A 89 -12.61 -0.71 12.29
C ILE A 89 -13.10 -1.77 11.30
N LYS A 90 -14.39 -2.09 11.33
CA LYS A 90 -15.00 -3.05 10.39
C LYS A 90 -14.83 -2.59 8.94
N ARG A 91 -15.04 -1.30 8.65
CA ARG A 91 -14.82 -0.72 7.31
C ARG A 91 -13.35 -0.84 6.89
N SER A 92 -12.41 -0.43 7.74
CA SER A 92 -10.97 -0.49 7.47
C SER A 92 -10.52 -1.92 7.20
N ILE A 93 -10.98 -2.88 8.00
CA ILE A 93 -10.71 -4.30 7.81
C ILE A 93 -11.14 -4.77 6.42
N LEU A 94 -12.38 -4.50 6.01
CA LEU A 94 -12.86 -4.93 4.70
C LEU A 94 -12.09 -4.28 3.55
N ILE A 95 -11.79 -2.98 3.66
CA ILE A 95 -11.02 -2.26 2.63
C ILE A 95 -9.62 -2.87 2.49
N LEU A 96 -8.91 -3.06 3.60
CA LEU A 96 -7.55 -3.63 3.59
C LEU A 96 -7.52 -5.07 3.09
N LEU A 97 -8.46 -5.92 3.52
CA LEU A 97 -8.59 -7.28 3.01
C LEU A 97 -8.92 -7.30 1.52
N GLY A 98 -9.81 -6.41 1.08
CA GLY A 98 -10.14 -6.21 -0.32
C GLY A 98 -8.90 -5.86 -1.14
N ILE A 99 -8.12 -4.86 -0.69
CA ILE A 99 -6.88 -4.43 -1.34
C ILE A 99 -5.89 -5.59 -1.39
N LYS A 100 -5.66 -6.29 -0.27
CA LYS A 100 -4.69 -7.39 -0.20
C LYS A 100 -5.11 -8.57 -1.07
N MET A 101 -6.40 -8.92 -1.09
CA MET A 101 -6.93 -9.93 -2.00
C MET A 101 -6.69 -9.54 -3.46
N PHE A 102 -6.97 -8.28 -3.80
CA PHE A 102 -6.80 -7.73 -5.14
C PHE A 102 -5.32 -7.76 -5.56
N THR A 103 -4.42 -7.24 -4.73
CA THR A 103 -2.98 -7.20 -4.99
C THR A 103 -2.37 -8.61 -5.11
N ASN A 104 -2.74 -9.56 -4.25
CA ASN A 104 -2.18 -10.92 -4.30
C ASN A 104 -2.53 -11.70 -5.59
N LYS A 105 -3.64 -11.35 -6.26
CA LYS A 105 -4.14 -12.08 -7.43
C LYS A 105 -3.88 -11.38 -8.75
N ILE A 106 -3.36 -10.16 -8.72
CA ILE A 106 -3.10 -9.38 -9.92
C ILE A 106 -1.64 -9.52 -10.30
N SER A 107 -1.43 -10.07 -11.49
CA SER A 107 -0.11 -10.04 -12.10
C SER A 107 0.17 -8.65 -12.67
N ILE A 108 1.42 -8.23 -12.58
CA ILE A 108 1.89 -6.92 -13.07
C ILE A 108 1.60 -6.75 -14.58
N GLN A 109 1.70 -7.84 -15.35
CA GLN A 109 1.37 -7.87 -16.78
C GLN A 109 -0.10 -7.60 -17.06
N GLN A 110 -1.00 -7.99 -16.14
CA GLN A 110 -2.44 -7.78 -16.26
C GLN A 110 -2.84 -6.32 -16.01
N ILE A 111 -2.18 -5.64 -15.07
CA ILE A 111 -2.34 -4.19 -14.85
C ILE A 111 -1.95 -3.44 -16.12
N SER A 112 -0.79 -3.77 -16.69
CA SER A 112 -0.29 -3.16 -17.93
C SER A 112 -1.30 -3.30 -19.08
N ARG A 113 -1.85 -4.50 -19.32
CA ARG A 113 -2.85 -4.75 -20.37
C ARG A 113 -4.16 -3.98 -20.15
N SER A 114 -4.59 -3.79 -18.91
CA SER A 114 -5.78 -2.99 -18.60
C SER A 114 -5.52 -1.49 -18.82
N LEU A 115 -4.32 -1.00 -18.50
CA LEU A 115 -3.92 0.39 -18.70
C LEU A 115 -3.69 0.75 -20.18
N GLN A 116 -3.23 -0.21 -21.00
CA GLN A 116 -3.17 -0.04 -22.46
C GLN A 116 -4.53 0.31 -23.08
N LYS A 117 -5.64 -0.16 -22.49
CA LYS A 117 -6.99 0.17 -22.98
C LYS A 117 -7.37 1.63 -22.75
N ILE A 118 -6.69 2.35 -21.85
CA ILE A 118 -6.94 3.76 -21.52
C ILE A 118 -6.10 4.69 -22.43
N HIS A 119 -5.95 4.34 -23.72
CA HIS A 119 -5.24 5.15 -24.73
C HIS A 119 -3.75 5.46 -24.47
N LEU A 120 -3.14 4.87 -23.44
CA LEU A 120 -1.73 4.98 -23.14
C LEU A 120 -0.93 3.96 -23.97
N GLN A 121 -0.83 4.20 -25.28
CA GLN A 121 -0.25 3.26 -26.25
C GLN A 121 1.20 2.85 -25.90
N ARG A 122 1.98 3.74 -25.29
CA ARG A 122 3.38 3.49 -24.88
C ARG A 122 3.56 3.06 -23.42
N PHE A 123 2.48 3.01 -22.63
CA PHE A 123 2.62 2.72 -21.19
C PHE A 123 3.13 1.32 -20.93
N SER A 124 2.69 0.31 -21.69
CA SER A 124 3.19 -1.05 -21.49
C SER A 124 4.69 -1.17 -21.76
N GLU A 125 5.19 -0.46 -22.76
CA GLU A 125 6.61 -0.43 -23.10
C GLU A 125 7.40 0.27 -21.99
N VAL A 126 7.03 1.50 -21.64
CA VAL A 126 7.66 2.27 -20.54
C VAL A 126 7.61 1.49 -19.22
N PHE A 127 6.49 0.86 -18.90
CA PHE A 127 6.31 0.09 -17.67
C PHE A 127 7.13 -1.19 -17.68
N SER A 128 7.20 -1.90 -18.81
CA SER A 128 8.05 -3.08 -18.95
C SER A 128 9.53 -2.74 -18.82
N THR A 129 9.97 -1.63 -19.42
CA THR A 129 11.32 -1.09 -19.29
C THR A 129 11.60 -0.70 -17.84
N ALA A 130 10.69 0.02 -17.20
CA ALA A 130 10.81 0.38 -15.78
C ALA A 130 10.94 -0.85 -14.88
N LEU A 131 10.18 -1.91 -15.12
CA LEU A 131 10.27 -3.16 -14.36
C LEU A 131 11.59 -3.91 -14.60
N ARG A 132 12.13 -3.88 -15.82
CA ARG A 132 13.44 -4.46 -16.15
C ARG A 132 14.57 -3.68 -15.49
N VAL A 133 14.46 -2.36 -15.42
CA VAL A 133 15.44 -1.44 -14.85
C VAL A 133 15.37 -1.36 -13.32
N LEU A 134 14.22 -1.66 -12.72
CA LEU A 134 13.98 -1.55 -11.28
C LEU A 134 15.03 -2.27 -10.40
N PRO A 135 15.46 -3.51 -10.70
CA PRO A 135 16.48 -4.20 -9.91
C PRO A 135 17.82 -3.47 -9.91
N GLU A 136 18.27 -2.96 -11.06
CA GLU A 136 19.53 -2.22 -11.20
C GLU A 136 19.49 -0.90 -10.44
N VAL A 137 18.40 -0.14 -10.60
CA VAL A 137 18.19 1.10 -9.83
C VAL A 137 18.18 0.84 -8.32
N ARG A 138 17.60 -0.29 -7.89
CA ARG A 138 17.63 -0.69 -6.48
C ARG A 138 19.06 -0.95 -5.99
N VAL A 139 19.90 -1.61 -6.79
CA VAL A 139 21.32 -1.84 -6.47
C VAL A 139 22.08 -0.52 -6.37
N ILE A 140 21.92 0.37 -7.34
CA ILE A 140 22.52 1.72 -7.34
C ILE A 140 22.10 2.49 -6.09
N THR A 141 20.81 2.46 -5.76
CA THR A 141 20.27 3.12 -4.57
C THR A 141 20.86 2.56 -3.28
N HIS A 142 20.95 1.23 -3.17
CA HIS A 142 21.50 0.56 -1.99
C HIS A 142 22.98 0.86 -1.80
N ASN A 143 23.77 0.82 -2.89
CA ASN A 143 25.20 1.14 -2.86
C ASN A 143 25.42 2.60 -2.46
N THR A 144 24.65 3.51 -3.06
CA THR A 144 24.74 4.95 -2.76
C THR A 144 24.32 5.26 -1.31
N TYR A 145 23.32 4.55 -0.77
CA TYR A 145 22.95 4.66 0.64
C TYR A 145 24.02 4.09 1.59
N ARG A 146 24.65 2.97 1.23
CA ARG A 146 25.73 2.38 2.02
C ARG A 146 26.95 3.31 2.08
N GLU A 147 27.27 3.99 0.98
CA GLU A 147 28.29 5.03 0.94
C GLU A 147 27.92 6.21 1.85
N PHE A 148 26.68 6.72 1.76
CA PHE A 148 26.20 7.78 2.64
C PHE A 148 26.31 7.41 4.13
N LYS A 149 26.03 6.16 4.50
CA LYS A 149 26.17 5.71 5.90
C LYS A 149 27.63 5.65 6.38
N ARG A 150 28.60 5.46 5.46
CA ARG A 150 30.03 5.31 5.78
C ARG A 150 30.81 6.63 5.77
N THR A 151 30.27 7.69 5.16
CA THR A 151 30.91 8.99 5.17
C THR A 151 30.92 9.58 6.59
N PRO A 152 32.06 10.04 7.12
CA PRO A 152 32.14 10.66 8.44
C PRO A 152 31.24 11.91 8.50
N ARG A 153 30.50 12.04 9.60
CA ARG A 153 29.55 13.14 9.89
C ARG A 153 30.29 14.42 10.25
N ASP A 154 30.96 15.02 9.26
CA ASP A 154 31.67 16.29 9.44
C ASP A 154 30.86 17.50 8.90
N LYS A 155 29.71 17.23 8.27
CA LYS A 155 28.81 18.25 7.71
C LYS A 155 27.41 18.19 8.32
N ASN A 156 26.68 19.31 8.24
CA ASN A 156 25.26 19.41 8.59
C ASN A 156 24.43 18.32 7.86
N ILE A 157 23.51 17.68 8.59
CA ILE A 157 22.68 16.56 8.10
C ILE A 157 21.97 16.89 6.77
N ILE A 158 21.50 18.13 6.62
CA ILE A 158 20.81 18.60 5.41
C ILE A 158 21.76 18.62 4.20
N SER A 159 22.97 19.18 4.35
CA SER A 159 23.96 19.20 3.27
C SER A 159 24.41 17.80 2.88
N HIS A 160 24.52 16.90 3.86
CA HIS A 160 24.87 15.50 3.61
C HIS A 160 23.76 14.76 2.84
N LEU A 161 22.49 15.04 3.15
CA LEU A 161 21.34 14.51 2.42
C LEU A 161 21.28 15.03 0.98
N TYR A 162 21.57 16.32 0.78
CA TYR A 162 21.64 16.92 -0.55
C TYR A 162 22.75 16.28 -1.39
N ASP A 163 23.97 16.17 -0.86
CA ASP A 163 25.10 15.50 -1.54
C ASP A 163 24.73 14.06 -1.94
N TRP A 164 23.97 13.35 -1.10
CA TRP A 164 23.48 12.00 -1.41
C TRP A 164 22.42 11.99 -2.51
N LEU A 165 21.42 12.87 -2.46
CA LEU A 165 20.37 12.96 -3.47
C LEU A 165 20.95 13.30 -4.84
N VAL A 166 21.89 14.26 -4.91
CA VAL A 166 22.57 14.64 -6.15
C VAL A 166 23.37 13.46 -6.69
N LYS A 167 24.18 12.78 -5.86
CA LYS A 167 24.93 11.59 -6.28
C LYS A 167 24.01 10.46 -6.79
N LEU A 168 22.88 10.24 -6.12
CA LEU A 168 21.90 9.25 -6.55
C LEU A 168 21.29 9.63 -7.90
N ALA A 169 20.85 10.87 -8.07
CA ALA A 169 20.26 11.36 -9.31
C ALA A 169 21.24 11.27 -10.48
N VAL A 170 22.49 11.69 -10.28
CA VAL A 170 23.56 11.60 -11.27
C VAL A 170 23.83 10.15 -11.67
N ARG A 171 23.94 9.22 -10.71
CA ARG A 171 24.14 7.79 -10.99
C ARG A 171 22.98 7.17 -11.77
N ILE A 172 21.74 7.53 -11.43
CA ILE A 172 20.56 7.07 -12.15
C ILE A 172 20.52 7.64 -13.57
N LEU A 173 20.89 8.91 -13.77
CA LEU A 173 20.98 9.54 -15.10
C LEU A 173 22.04 8.87 -15.97
N PHE A 174 23.25 8.65 -15.45
CA PHE A 174 24.30 7.93 -16.17
C PHE A 174 23.88 6.50 -16.53
N PHE A 175 23.22 5.80 -15.61
CA PHE A 175 22.68 4.48 -15.89
C PHE A 175 21.62 4.53 -17.01
N ALA A 176 20.72 5.51 -16.98
CA ALA A 176 19.69 5.66 -18.00
C ALA A 176 20.28 5.95 -19.39
N ASP A 177 21.32 6.78 -19.45
CA ASP A 177 22.04 7.10 -20.69
C ASP A 177 22.75 5.86 -21.26
N GLN A 178 23.49 5.13 -20.42
CA GLN A 178 24.14 3.87 -20.81
C GLN A 178 23.12 2.83 -21.31
N TYR A 179 22.01 2.67 -20.58
CA TYR A 179 20.94 1.75 -20.95
C TYR A 179 20.32 2.10 -22.31
N TYR A 180 20.14 3.40 -22.60
CA TYR A 180 19.63 3.86 -23.90
C TYR A 180 20.62 3.60 -25.05
N LEU A 181 21.91 3.84 -24.83
CA LEU A 181 22.95 3.58 -25.82
C LEU A 181 23.09 2.09 -26.16
N ASP A 182 22.97 1.21 -25.17
CA ASP A 182 23.04 -0.23 -25.39
C ASP A 182 21.82 -0.77 -26.15
N GLN A 183 20.61 -0.23 -25.90
CA GLN A 183 19.41 -0.53 -26.69
C GLN A 183 19.58 -0.16 -28.17
N LEU A 184 20.18 1.00 -28.47
CA LEU A 184 20.43 1.45 -29.84
C LEU A 184 21.43 0.59 -30.61
N LYS A 185 22.44 0.03 -29.92
CA LYS A 185 23.41 -0.89 -30.54
C LYS A 185 22.76 -2.20 -30.95
N HIS A 186 21.87 -2.74 -30.12
CA HIS A 186 21.15 -3.97 -30.43
C HIS A 186 20.15 -3.81 -31.57
N GLN A 187 19.52 -2.63 -31.73
CA GLN A 187 18.62 -2.37 -32.86
C GLN A 187 19.32 -2.20 -34.22
N LYS A 188 20.63 -1.91 -34.26
CA LYS A 188 21.39 -1.77 -35.52
C LYS A 188 21.96 -3.09 -36.06
N GLN A 189 21.81 -4.18 -35.31
CA GLN A 189 22.30 -5.51 -35.69
C GLN A 189 21.20 -6.43 -36.23
N GLU A 190 19.94 -5.98 -36.22
CA GLU A 190 18.79 -6.58 -36.92
C GLU A 190 18.50 -5.83 -38.22
#